data_AF-A0A0B1S366-F1
#
_entry.id   AF-A0A0B1S366-F1
#
_cell.length_a   1.000
_cell.length_b   1.000
_cell.length_c   1.000
_cell.angle_alpha   90.00
_cell.angle_beta   90.00
_cell.angle_gamma   90.00
#
_symmetry.space_group_name_H-M   'P 1'
#
loop_
_entity.id
_entity.type
_entity.pdbx_description
1 polymer ?
#
loop_
_entity_poly.entity_id
_entity_poly.type
_entity_poly.pdbx_seq_one_letter_code
_entity_poly.pdbx_strand_id
1 'polypeptide(L)'
;GVASAAESGWDFSTRWFSDHKTIYTVDTKNVLPVDLNAFICWNFDILDYLFERTDDPIKSEFYREHRAKFRHTVHKVFYNHTAGSWFDFNLRTGHHNTAFYPSITVPLFTGCYNTLNQGKSERLFSLMKV
;
A
#
# COMPACT_ATOMS: atom_id res chain seq x y z
N GLY A 1 0.46 19.54 0.11
CA GLY A 1 -0.87 19.42 -0.52
C GLY A 1 -0.65 18.98 -1.94
N VAL A 2 -0.42 19.95 -2.84
CA VAL A 2 -0.19 19.73 -4.28
C VAL A 2 1.14 19.00 -4.58
N ALA A 3 2.25 19.43 -3.98
CA ALA A 3 3.56 18.78 -4.20
C ALA A 3 3.60 17.28 -3.83
N SER A 4 2.89 16.87 -2.77
CA SER A 4 2.81 15.47 -2.34
C SER A 4 1.88 14.62 -3.22
N ALA A 5 0.92 15.24 -3.92
CA ALA A 5 0.13 14.57 -4.95
C ALA A 5 0.99 14.32 -6.21
N ALA A 6 1.81 15.29 -6.61
CA ALA A 6 2.77 15.15 -7.70
C ALA A 6 3.82 14.07 -7.41
N GLU A 7 4.35 14.01 -6.18
CA GLU A 7 5.29 12.96 -5.73
C GLU A 7 4.66 11.56 -5.67
N SER A 8 3.33 11.45 -5.59
CA SER A 8 2.62 10.16 -5.71
C SER A 8 2.49 9.67 -7.16
N GLY A 9 2.83 10.50 -8.15
CA GLY A 9 2.66 10.23 -9.57
C GLY A 9 1.22 10.38 -10.09
N TRP A 10 0.31 10.97 -9.30
CA TRP A 10 -1.13 11.12 -9.60
C TRP A 10 -1.65 12.55 -9.33
N ASP A 11 -1.29 13.52 -10.18
CA ASP A 11 -1.93 14.85 -10.25
C ASP A 11 -3.13 14.82 -11.21
N PHE A 12 -4.36 15.28 -10.96
CA PHE A 12 -5.15 15.41 -9.73
C PHE A 12 -6.15 14.25 -9.69
N SER A 13 -5.98 13.30 -8.76
CA SER A 13 -6.92 12.18 -8.61
C SER A 13 -7.98 12.45 -7.54
N THR A 14 -9.23 12.04 -7.77
CA THR A 14 -10.30 12.00 -6.76
C THR A 14 -9.93 11.16 -5.53
N ARG A 15 -8.89 10.32 -5.65
CA ARG A 15 -8.23 9.57 -4.57
C ARG A 15 -7.83 10.47 -3.41
N TRP A 16 -7.39 11.70 -3.71
CA TRP A 16 -6.89 12.65 -2.72
C TRP A 16 -7.95 13.60 -2.18
N PHE A 17 -9.16 13.61 -2.73
CA PHE A 17 -10.22 14.52 -2.33
C PHE A 17 -11.00 13.91 -1.18
N SER A 18 -11.25 14.65 -0.11
CA SER A 18 -11.94 14.09 1.07
C SER A 18 -13.39 13.67 0.78
N ASP A 19 -14.01 14.27 -0.24
CA ASP A 19 -15.36 13.93 -0.72
C ASP A 19 -15.36 13.15 -2.05
N HIS A 20 -14.17 12.81 -2.58
CA HIS A 20 -13.95 12.18 -3.89
C HIS A 20 -14.50 12.94 -5.09
N LYS A 21 -14.84 14.23 -4.96
CA LYS A 21 -15.53 15.01 -6.01
C LYS A 21 -14.95 16.40 -6.19
N THR A 22 -14.66 17.09 -5.10
CA THR A 22 -14.33 18.51 -5.10
C THR A 22 -12.83 18.71 -4.90
N ILE A 23 -12.17 19.30 -5.90
CA ILE A 23 -10.71 19.54 -5.88
C ILE A 23 -10.25 20.42 -4.71
N TYR A 24 -11.09 21.31 -4.20
CA TYR A 24 -10.78 22.13 -3.02
C TYR A 24 -10.69 21.32 -1.72
N THR A 25 -11.08 20.04 -1.76
CA THR A 25 -11.05 19.14 -0.61
C THR A 25 -9.84 18.20 -0.61
N VAL A 26 -8.82 18.48 -1.43
CA VAL A 26 -7.54 17.72 -1.45
C VAL A 26 -6.95 17.66 -0.03
N ASP A 27 -6.72 16.44 0.45
CA ASP A 27 -6.17 16.18 1.78
C ASP A 27 -5.12 15.06 1.77
N THR A 28 -4.05 15.28 1.01
CA THR A 28 -2.95 14.31 0.87
C THR A 28 -2.21 14.04 2.18
N LYS A 29 -2.18 15.00 3.13
CA LYS A 29 -1.40 14.87 4.37
C LYS A 29 -1.98 13.87 5.36
N ASN A 30 -3.29 13.67 5.32
CA ASN A 30 -3.97 12.76 6.24
C ASN A 30 -4.23 11.38 5.63
N VAL A 31 -3.86 11.16 4.36
CA VAL A 31 -4.04 9.88 3.69
C VAL A 31 -2.73 9.12 3.72
N LEU A 32 -2.77 7.89 4.25
CA LEU A 32 -1.71 6.91 4.08
C LEU A 32 -1.96 6.15 2.76
N PRO A 33 -1.08 6.30 1.76
CA PRO A 33 -1.24 5.64 0.48
C PRO A 33 -0.79 4.18 0.52
N VAL A 34 -1.66 3.25 0.10
CA VAL A 34 -1.38 1.81 0.16
C VAL A 34 -0.22 1.40 -0.75
N ASP A 35 -0.13 1.98 -1.94
CA ASP A 35 0.88 1.69 -2.97
C ASP A 35 2.28 2.11 -2.54
N LEU A 36 2.46 3.33 -2.01
CA LEU A 36 3.75 3.77 -1.48
C LEU A 36 4.26 2.82 -0.38
N ASN A 37 3.38 2.42 0.54
CA ASN A 37 3.75 1.50 1.62
C ASN A 37 4.07 0.11 1.06
N ALA A 38 3.35 -0.35 0.03
CA ALA A 38 3.67 -1.58 -0.68
C ALA A 38 5.02 -1.51 -1.41
N PHE A 39 5.42 -0.36 -1.95
CA PHE A 39 6.74 -0.16 -2.55
C PHE A 39 7.87 -0.13 -1.52
N ILE A 40 7.68 0.52 -0.36
CA ILE A 40 8.65 0.46 0.76
C ILE A 40 8.90 -0.99 1.20
N CYS A 41 7.82 -1.76 1.30
CA CYS A 41 7.87 -3.18 1.61
C CYS A 41 8.66 -3.99 0.57
N TRP A 42 8.56 -3.61 -0.71
CA TRP A 42 9.35 -4.21 -1.79
C TRP A 42 10.82 -3.81 -1.71
N ASN A 43 11.11 -2.56 -1.37
CA ASN A 43 12.47 -2.06 -1.20
C ASN A 43 13.23 -2.84 -0.12
N PHE A 44 12.56 -3.24 0.97
CA PHE A 44 13.19 -4.13 1.95
C PHE A 44 13.58 -5.50 1.37
N ASP A 45 12.78 -6.05 0.45
CA ASP A 45 13.08 -7.30 -0.26
C ASP A 45 14.28 -7.13 -1.21
N ILE A 46 14.33 -5.99 -1.92
CA ILE A 46 15.45 -5.64 -2.80
C ILE A 46 16.73 -5.46 -1.99
N LEU A 47 16.66 -4.80 -0.83
CA LEU A 47 17.82 -4.59 0.03
C LEU A 47 18.32 -5.90 0.64
N ASP A 48 17.42 -6.77 1.12
CA ASP A 48 17.77 -8.14 1.53
C ASP A 48 18.52 -8.86 0.40
N TYR A 49 17.91 -8.89 -0.80
CA TYR A 49 18.52 -9.47 -1.99
C TYR A 49 19.93 -8.91 -2.24
N LEU A 50 20.11 -7.59 -2.28
CA LEU A 50 21.40 -6.98 -2.62
C LEU A 50 22.47 -7.29 -1.58
N PHE A 51 22.15 -7.22 -0.29
CA PHE A 51 23.13 -7.49 0.78
C PHE A 51 23.56 -8.96 0.85
N GLU A 52 22.69 -9.90 0.46
CA GLU A 52 23.11 -11.29 0.25
C GLU A 52 24.19 -11.41 -0.85
N ARG A 53 24.13 -10.60 -1.92
CA ARG A 53 25.08 -10.67 -3.04
C ARG A 53 26.39 -9.93 -2.77
N THR A 54 26.41 -9.06 -1.76
CA THR A 54 27.61 -8.34 -1.33
C THR A 54 28.24 -8.96 -0.07
N ASP A 55 27.86 -10.19 0.29
CA ASP A 55 28.37 -10.93 1.46
C ASP A 55 28.19 -10.17 2.80
N ASP A 56 27.07 -9.46 2.98
CA ASP A 56 26.68 -8.80 4.25
C ASP A 56 25.42 -9.46 4.84
N PRO A 57 25.56 -10.66 5.45
CA PRO A 57 24.41 -11.42 5.94
C PRO A 57 23.67 -10.73 7.09
N ILE A 58 24.36 -9.89 7.87
CA ILE A 58 23.77 -9.13 8.98
C ILE A 58 22.77 -8.12 8.43
N LYS A 59 23.13 -7.36 7.39
CA LYS A 59 22.19 -6.42 6.77
C LYS A 59 21.08 -7.12 5.99
N SER A 60 21.38 -8.23 5.32
CA SER A 60 20.36 -9.05 4.65
C SER A 60 19.28 -9.49 5.66
N GLU A 61 19.67 -10.10 6.77
CA GLU A 61 18.75 -10.52 7.82
C GLU A 61 17.97 -9.33 8.41
N PHE A 62 18.64 -8.22 8.67
CA PHE A 62 18.01 -6.99 9.14
C PHE A 62 16.85 -6.57 8.23
N TYR A 63 17.08 -6.48 6.90
CA TYR A 63 16.03 -6.05 5.97
C TYR A 63 14.94 -7.10 5.79
N ARG A 64 15.28 -8.39 5.83
CA ARG A 64 14.31 -9.49 5.83
C ARG A 64 13.33 -9.40 6.99
N GLU A 65 13.83 -9.16 8.20
CA GLU A 65 13.00 -8.98 9.38
C GLU A 65 12.12 -7.72 9.28
N HIS A 66 12.70 -6.61 8.82
CA HIS A 66 11.96 -5.36 8.64
C HIS A 66 10.81 -5.56 7.64
N ARG A 67 11.06 -6.27 6.53
CA ARG A 67 10.02 -6.64 5.58
C ARG A 67 8.91 -7.48 6.23
N ALA A 68 9.25 -8.47 7.05
CA ALA A 68 8.26 -9.30 7.72
C ALA A 68 7.37 -8.48 8.67
N LYS A 69 7.96 -7.61 9.48
CA LYS A 69 7.25 -6.68 10.38
C LYS A 69 6.39 -5.71 9.58
N PHE A 70 6.93 -5.13 8.51
CA PHE A 70 6.23 -4.15 7.68
C PHE A 70 5.05 -4.75 6.91
N ARG A 71 5.18 -5.97 6.37
CA ARG A 71 4.06 -6.72 5.76
C ARG A 71 2.88 -6.88 6.72
N HIS A 72 3.15 -7.17 7.99
CA HIS A 72 2.10 -7.26 9.00
C HIS A 72 1.42 -5.91 9.23
N THR A 73 2.18 -4.82 9.31
CA THR A 73 1.64 -3.45 9.42
C THR A 73 0.79 -3.09 8.21
N VAL A 74 1.26 -3.36 6.99
CA VAL A 74 0.51 -3.10 5.76
C VAL A 74 -0.82 -3.85 5.76
N HIS A 75 -0.83 -5.12 6.18
CA HIS A 75 -2.06 -5.86 6.31
C HIS A 75 -3.00 -5.25 7.35
N LYS A 76 -2.49 -4.93 8.54
CA LYS A 76 -3.30 -4.39 9.65
C LYS A 76 -3.92 -3.03 9.33
N VAL A 77 -3.18 -2.15 8.66
CA VAL A 77 -3.60 -0.77 8.39
C VAL A 77 -4.45 -0.68 7.14
N PHE A 78 -4.05 -1.32 6.05
CA PHE A 78 -4.67 -1.06 4.74
C PHE A 78 -5.70 -2.11 4.33
N TYR A 79 -5.69 -3.32 4.90
CA TYR A 79 -6.63 -4.36 4.49
C TYR A 79 -8.01 -4.15 5.12
N ASN A 80 -9.02 -3.97 4.28
CA ASN A 80 -10.41 -3.93 4.70
C ASN A 80 -11.03 -5.33 4.55
N HIS A 81 -11.42 -5.96 5.67
CA HIS A 81 -11.96 -7.32 5.66
C HIS A 81 -13.33 -7.44 4.99
N THR A 82 -14.15 -6.40 5.10
CA THR A 82 -15.50 -6.36 4.52
C THR A 82 -15.45 -6.26 3.01
N ALA A 83 -14.64 -5.33 2.49
CA ALA A 83 -14.45 -5.16 1.05
C ALA A 83 -13.51 -6.23 0.45
N GLY A 84 -12.61 -6.82 1.25
CA GLY A 84 -11.72 -7.88 0.80
C GLY A 84 -10.52 -7.40 -0.03
N SER A 85 -10.05 -6.18 0.19
CA SER A 85 -8.91 -5.59 -0.53
C SER A 85 -8.12 -4.64 0.37
N TRP A 86 -6.96 -4.18 -0.11
CA TRP A 86 -6.21 -3.10 0.50
C TRP A 86 -6.65 -1.75 -0.03
N PHE A 87 -6.72 -0.74 0.82
CA PHE A 87 -7.17 0.61 0.49
C PHE A 87 -6.34 1.64 1.22
N ASP A 88 -6.30 2.86 0.71
CA ASP A 88 -5.72 3.97 1.46
C ASP A 88 -6.43 4.17 2.80
N PHE A 89 -5.67 4.60 3.81
CA PHE A 89 -6.20 4.82 5.15
C PHE A 89 -6.13 6.30 5.51
N ASN A 90 -7.26 6.89 5.90
CA ASN A 90 -7.30 8.28 6.33
C ASN A 90 -7.07 8.38 7.85
N LEU A 91 -5.97 9.00 8.27
CA LEU A 91 -5.59 9.15 9.67
C LEU A 91 -6.54 10.04 10.47
N ARG A 92 -7.17 11.02 9.83
CA ARG A 92 -8.09 11.95 10.49
C ARG A 92 -9.43 11.26 10.79
N THR A 93 -9.95 10.50 9.84
CA THR A 93 -11.27 9.85 9.99
C THR A 93 -11.17 8.44 10.56
N GLY A 94 -10.00 7.79 10.49
CA GLY A 94 -9.82 6.41 10.89
C GLY A 94 -10.46 5.39 9.93
N HIS A 95 -10.78 5.79 8.71
CA HIS A 95 -11.49 4.97 7.73
C HIS A 95 -10.68 4.72 6.45
N HIS A 96 -10.94 3.57 5.82
CA HIS A 96 -10.46 3.27 4.47
C HIS A 96 -11.22 4.07 3.42
N ASN A 97 -10.52 4.56 2.40
CA ASN A 97 -11.14 4.99 1.15
C ASN A 97 -11.44 3.74 0.30
N THR A 98 -12.67 3.24 0.33
CA THR A 98 -13.05 2.00 -0.38
C THR A 98 -13.39 2.20 -1.85
N ALA A 99 -13.19 3.39 -2.41
CA ALA A 99 -13.32 3.60 -3.85
C ALA A 99 -12.20 2.87 -4.61
N PHE A 100 -12.50 2.40 -5.82
CA PHE A 100 -11.54 1.67 -6.62
C PHE A 100 -10.48 2.61 -7.22
N TYR A 101 -9.21 2.28 -6.98
CA TYR A 101 -8.05 2.85 -7.66
C TYR A 101 -7.05 1.72 -7.95
N PRO A 102 -6.28 1.77 -9.05
CA PRO A 102 -5.25 0.76 -9.35
C PRO A 102 -4.24 0.53 -8.21
N SER A 103 -4.05 1.50 -7.32
CA SER A 103 -3.19 1.38 -6.14
C SER A 103 -3.54 0.17 -5.25
N ILE A 104 -4.80 -0.26 -5.22
CA ILE A 104 -5.24 -1.40 -4.39
C ILE A 104 -4.60 -2.74 -4.81
N THR A 105 -4.11 -2.83 -6.06
CA THR A 105 -3.50 -4.06 -6.59
C THR A 105 -1.99 -4.12 -6.32
N VAL A 106 -1.37 -3.00 -5.93
CA VAL A 106 0.09 -2.90 -5.74
C VAL A 106 0.63 -3.84 -4.66
N PRO A 107 -0.06 -4.07 -3.52
CA PRO A 107 0.38 -5.08 -2.55
C PRO A 107 0.54 -6.49 -3.15
N LEU A 108 -0.29 -6.87 -4.14
CA LEU A 108 -0.12 -8.16 -4.83
C LEU A 108 1.15 -8.16 -5.69
N PHE A 109 1.35 -7.09 -6.47
CA PHE A 109 2.53 -6.94 -7.34
C PHE A 109 3.84 -7.01 -6.55
N THR A 110 3.91 -6.33 -5.41
CA THR A 110 5.13 -6.29 -4.59
C THR A 110 5.30 -7.50 -3.65
N GLY A 111 4.33 -8.42 -3.63
CA GLY A 111 4.31 -9.50 -2.66
C GLY A 111 4.19 -9.03 -1.21
N CYS A 112 3.71 -7.79 -0.97
CA CYS A 112 3.56 -7.23 0.37
C CYS A 112 2.26 -7.69 1.05
N TYR A 113 2.06 -9.00 1.07
CA TYR A 113 0.93 -9.65 1.74
C TYR A 113 1.37 -11.02 2.29
N ASN A 114 0.58 -11.56 3.21
CA ASN A 114 0.78 -12.93 3.69
C ASN A 114 0.25 -13.92 2.65
N THR A 115 1.16 -14.72 2.08
CA THR A 115 0.92 -15.67 0.98
C THR A 115 0.09 -16.89 1.36
N LEU A 116 -0.02 -17.22 2.66
CA LEU A 116 -0.87 -18.30 3.18
C LEU A 116 -2.40 -18.03 3.07
N ASN A 117 -2.82 -17.06 2.26
CA ASN A 117 -4.19 -16.60 2.18
C ASN A 117 -4.61 -16.34 0.72
N GLN A 118 -4.61 -17.40 -0.10
CA GLN A 118 -4.99 -17.37 -1.53
C GLN A 118 -6.35 -16.67 -1.79
N GLY A 119 -7.27 -16.72 -0.83
CA GLY A 119 -8.57 -16.03 -0.92
C GLY A 119 -8.49 -14.50 -1.04
N LYS A 120 -7.32 -13.88 -0.79
CA LYS A 120 -7.13 -12.44 -0.98
C LYS A 120 -7.06 -12.04 -2.45
N SER A 121 -6.37 -12.82 -3.28
CA SER A 121 -6.29 -12.56 -4.72
C SER A 121 -7.66 -12.71 -5.37
N GLU A 122 -8.43 -13.73 -4.99
CA GLU A 122 -9.77 -14.01 -5.52
C GLU A 122 -10.79 -12.91 -5.19
N ARG A 123 -10.75 -12.37 -3.97
CA ARG A 123 -11.61 -11.26 -3.56
C ARG A 123 -11.31 -9.97 -4.33
N LEU A 124 -10.03 -9.67 -4.57
CA LEU A 124 -9.64 -8.54 -5.40
C LEU A 124 -10.14 -8.70 -6.85
N PHE A 125 -10.01 -9.89 -7.43
CA PHE A 125 -10.56 -10.15 -8.77
C PHE A 125 -12.07 -9.94 -8.84
N SER A 126 -12.80 -10.17 -7.75
CA SER A 126 -14.25 -9.93 -7.69
C SER A 126 -14.57 -8.43 -7.68
N LEU A 127 -13.77 -7.63 -6.96
CA LEU A 127 -13.88 -6.16 -6.96
C LEU A 127 -13.57 -5.53 -8.33
N MET A 128 -12.61 -6.08 -9.08
CA MET A 128 -12.23 -5.57 -10.41
C MET A 128 -13.24 -5.86 -11.53
N LYS A 129 -14.27 -6.67 -11.27
CA LYS A 129 -15.30 -7.05 -12.25
C LYS A 129 -16.53 -6.13 -12.22
N VAL A 130 -16.53 -5.12 -11.36
CA VAL A 130 -17.57 -4.08 -11.27
C VAL A 130 -17.20 -2.91 -12.17
#